data_AF-A0A6J6CYX5-F1
#
_entry.id   AF-A0A6J6CYX5-F1
#
_cell.length_a   1.000
_cell.length_b   1.000
_cell.length_c   1.000
_cell.angle_alpha   90.00
_cell.angle_beta   90.00
_cell.angle_gamma   90.00
#
_symmetry.space_group_name_H-M   'P 1'
#
loop_
_entity.id
_entity.type
_entity.pdbx_description
1 polymer ?
#
loop_
_entity_poly.entity_id
_entity_poly.type
_entity_poly.pdbx_seq_one_letter_code
_entity_poly.pdbx_strand_id
1 'polypeptide(L)' 'MIFAVFGVVLVVAFFMLLGKRRDYDANETEADKLSDADFRRIEFGDEDI' A
#
# COMPACT_ATOMS: atom_id res chain seq x y z
N MET A 1 10.00 23.08 23.06
CA MET A 1 10.23 23.12 21.60
C MET A 1 10.27 21.74 20.95
N ILE A 2 11.10 20.80 21.41
CA ILE A 2 11.22 19.46 20.81
C ILE A 2 9.88 18.72 20.69
N PHE A 3 9.04 18.74 21.73
CA PHE A 3 7.71 18.12 21.68
C PHE A 3 6.76 18.77 20.65
N ALA A 4 6.88 20.08 20.42
CA ALA A 4 6.08 20.78 19.41
C ALA A 4 6.53 20.39 18.00
N VAL A 5 7.84 20.27 17.77
CA VAL A 5 8.40 19.81 16.50
C VAL A 5 7.97 18.37 16.22
N PHE A 6 8.08 17.49 17.22
CA PHE A 6 7.62 16.10 17.10
C PHE A 6 6.13 16.00 16.78
N GLY A 7 5.29 16.80 17.45
CA GLY A 7 3.85 16.85 17.18
C GLY A 7 3.55 17.24 15.74
N VAL A 8 4.20 18.28 15.22
CA VAL A 8 4.00 18.73 13.83
C VAL A 8 4.45 17.66 12.83
N VAL A 9 5.60 17.02 13.07
CA VAL A 9 6.10 15.94 12.20
C VAL A 9 5.12 14.77 12.13
N LEU A 10 4.55 14.35 13.27
CA LEU A 10 3.58 13.25 13.31
C LEU A 10 2.28 13.60 12.57
N VAL A 11 1.79 14.83 12.72
CA VAL A 11 0.58 15.30 12.02
C VAL A 11 0.81 15.32 10.51
N VAL A 12 1.95 15.86 10.05
CA VAL A 12 2.28 15.90 8.62
C VAL A 12 2.45 14.48 8.05
N ALA A 13 3.14 13.59 8.78
CA ALA A 13 3.30 12.19 8.37
C ALA A 13 1.95 11.47 8.26
N PHE A 14 1.03 11.72 9.19
CA PHE A 14 -0.32 11.15 9.17
C PHE A 14 -1.11 11.56 7.92
N PHE A 15 -1.14 12.85 7.58
CA PHE A 15 -1.80 13.32 6.37
C PHE A 15 -1.14 12.81 5.08
N MET A 16 0.19 12.69 5.07
CA MET A 16 0.91 12.15 3.91
C MET A 16 0.59 10.67 3.66
N LEU A 17 0.44 9.87 4.73
CA LEU A 17 0.03 8.45 4.61
C LEU A 17 -1.40 8.30 4.08
N LEU A 18 -2.33 9.15 4.55
CA LEU A 18 -3.71 9.16 4.04
C LEU A 18 -3.78 9.56 2.57
N GLY A 19 -3.00 10.59 2.17
CA GLY A 19 -2.88 11.01 0.78
C GLY A 19 -2.32 9.90 -0.10
N LYS A 20 -1.22 9.27 0.31
CA LYS A 20 -0.63 8.14 -0.41
C LYS A 20 -1.60 6.98 -0.57
N ARG A 21 -2.33 6.58 0.48
CA ARG A 21 -3.31 5.49 0.37
C ARG A 21 -4.37 5.80 -0.67
N ARG A 22 -4.87 7.04 -0.68
CA ARG A 22 -5.83 7.49 -1.70
C ARG A 22 -5.22 7.49 -3.10
N ASP A 23 -3.95 7.87 -3.23
CA ASP A 23 -3.24 7.87 -4.51
C ASP A 23 -2.91 6.43 -4.98
N TYR A 24 -2.65 5.49 -4.05
CA TYR A 24 -2.57 4.06 -4.34
C TYR A 24 -3.92 3.55 -4.85
N ASP A 25 -5.01 3.74 -4.09
CA ASP A 25 -6.35 3.30 -4.48
C ASP A 25 -6.85 3.97 -5.80
N ALA A 26 -6.41 5.19 -6.10
CA ALA A 26 -6.83 5.93 -7.29
C ALA A 26 -5.99 5.63 -8.55
N ASN A 27 -4.73 5.22 -8.39
CA ASN A 27 -3.86 4.77 -9.49
C ASN A 27 -3.77 3.24 -9.61
N GLU A 28 -4.46 2.48 -8.75
CA GLU A 28 -4.67 1.06 -8.94
C GLU A 28 -5.43 0.82 -10.24
N THR A 29 -4.69 0.51 -11.28
CA THR A 29 -5.26 -0.09 -12.49
C THR A 29 -5.67 -1.50 -12.10
N GLU A 30 -6.83 -1.99 -12.52
CA GLU A 30 -7.32 -3.37 -12.21
C GLU A 30 -6.29 -4.48 -12.52
N ALA A 31 -5.25 -4.17 -13.29
CA ALA A 31 -4.11 -5.03 -13.60
C ALA A 31 -3.06 -5.20 -12.47
N ASP A 32 -3.01 -4.30 -11.48
CA ASP A 32 -2.09 -4.39 -10.32
C ASP A 32 -2.70 -5.16 -9.13
N LYS A 33 -4.01 -5.46 -9.20
CA LYS A 33 -4.63 -6.42 -8.29
C LYS A 33 -4.19 -7.80 -8.75
N LEU A 34 -3.34 -8.45 -7.96
CA LEU A 34 -2.97 -9.86 -8.15
C LEU A 34 -4.23 -10.66 -8.49
N SER A 35 -4.30 -11.17 -9.72
CA SER A 35 -5.43 -11.99 -10.15
C SER A 35 -5.50 -13.24 -9.26
N ASP A 36 -6.69 -13.78 -9.01
CA ASP A 36 -6.85 -15.09 -8.32
C ASP A 36 -6.00 -16.21 -8.95
N ALA A 37 -5.61 -16.06 -10.23
CA ALA A 37 -4.65 -16.93 -10.90
C ALA A 37 -3.21 -16.75 -10.37
N ASP A 38 -2.75 -15.51 -10.14
CA ASP A 38 -1.43 -15.21 -9.58
C ASP A 38 -1.34 -15.59 -8.11
N PHE A 39 -2.42 -15.41 -7.34
CA PHE A 39 -2.50 -15.90 -5.96
C PHE A 39 -2.32 -17.41 -5.86
N ARG A 40 -3.01 -18.18 -6.71
CA ARG A 40 -2.86 -19.65 -6.75
C ARG A 40 -1.47 -20.08 -7.17
N ARG A 41 -0.82 -19.35 -8.08
CA ARG A 41 0.55 -19.62 -8.51
C ARG A 41 1.58 -19.43 -7.37
N ILE A 42 1.38 -18.42 -6.52
CA ILE A 42 2.22 -18.19 -5.34
C ILE A 42 1.95 -19.22 -4.24
N GLU A 43 0.69 -19.65 -4.06
CA GLU A 43 0.27 -20.62 -3.03
C GLU A 43 0.67 -22.07 -3.34
N PHE A 44 0.62 -22.50 -4.61
CA PHE A 44 0.84 -23.90 -5.00
C PHE A 44 2.14 -24.15 -5.78
N GLY A 45 2.83 -23.10 -6.24
CA GLY A 45 4.05 -23.22 -7.03
C GLY A 45 3.81 -23.80 -8.44
N ASP A 46 4.71 -23.53 -9.37
CA ASP A 46 4.64 -24.03 -10.76
C ASP A 46 4.88 -25.57 -10.85
N GLU A 47 4.75 -26.33 -9.75
CA GLU A 47 5.11 -27.77 -9.66
C GLU A 47 3.97 -28.75 -10.02
N ASP A 48 2.72 -28.30 -10.20
CA ASP A 48 1.54 -29.16 -10.43
C ASP A 48 0.80 -28.91 -11.77
N ILE A 49 1.50 -28.50 -12.85
CA ILE A 49 0.94 -28.48 -14.24
C ILE A 49 1.79 -29.33 -15.19
#